data_AF-A0A0V0Z049-F1
#
_entry.id   AF-A0A0V0Z049-F1
#
_cell.length_a   1.000
_cell.length_b   1.000
_cell.length_c   1.000
_cell.angle_alpha   90.00
_cell.angle_beta   90.00
_cell.angle_gamma   90.00
#
_symmetry.space_group_name_H-M   'P 1'
#
loop_
_entity.id
_entity.type
_entity.pdbx_description
1 polymer ?
#
loop_
_entity_poly.entity_id
_entity_poly.type
_entity_poly.pdbx_seq_one_letter_code
_entity_poly.pdbx_strand_id
1 'polypeptide(L)'
;MYRSRAKRFPPLPAGGKENLRELAGQSVWCMDGPFKIVPEWYQQLFTIHVFNESKLIPLVYSLTVRKDVICYCEIFDTLTVKAAALG
;
A
#
# COMPACT_ATOMS: atom_id res chain seq x y z
N MET A 1 -24.04 -17.74 -5.72
CA MET A 1 -23.19 -16.84 -6.54
C MET A 1 -22.30 -16.09 -5.56
N TYR A 2 -21.06 -16.48 -5.24
CA TYR A 2 -19.86 -16.26 -6.05
C TYR A 2 -18.69 -16.93 -5.29
N ARG A 3 -18.47 -18.24 -5.49
CA ARG A 3 -17.72 -19.09 -4.54
C ARG A 3 -16.28 -19.44 -4.95
N SER A 4 -15.65 -18.70 -5.86
CA SER A 4 -14.42 -19.22 -6.50
C SER A 4 -13.37 -18.19 -6.96
N ARG A 5 -13.46 -16.90 -6.58
CA ARG A 5 -12.55 -15.86 -7.09
C ARG A 5 -11.78 -15.01 -6.06
N ALA A 6 -11.76 -15.40 -4.78
CA ALA A 6 -11.00 -14.69 -3.74
C ALA A 6 -9.46 -14.76 -3.93
N LYS A 7 -8.95 -15.53 -4.89
CA LYS A 7 -7.51 -15.68 -5.17
C LYS A 7 -6.90 -14.58 -6.07
N ARG A 8 -7.63 -13.51 -6.43
CA ARG A 8 -7.21 -12.57 -7.48
C ARG A 8 -7.59 -11.10 -7.24
N PHE A 9 -7.47 -10.63 -6.01
CA PHE A 9 -7.41 -9.18 -5.80
C PHE A 9 -5.99 -8.83 -5.38
N PRO A 10 -5.13 -8.34 -6.30
CA PRO A 10 -3.84 -7.84 -5.89
C PRO A 10 -4.07 -6.69 -4.90
N PRO A 11 -3.20 -6.49 -3.90
CA PRO A 11 -3.18 -5.25 -3.15
C PRO A 11 -3.13 -4.11 -4.18
N LEU A 12 -4.13 -3.23 -4.15
CA LEU A 12 -4.19 -2.07 -5.01
C LEU A 12 -3.56 -0.92 -4.23
N PRO A 13 -2.26 -0.62 -4.40
CA PRO A 13 -1.73 0.65 -3.95
C PRO A 13 -2.45 1.76 -4.73
N ALA A 14 -3.41 2.41 -4.07
CA ALA A 14 -4.06 3.60 -4.56
C ALA A 14 -3.12 4.78 -4.26
N GLY A 15 -2.28 5.10 -5.23
CA GLY A 15 -1.44 6.29 -5.27
C GLY A 15 -1.29 6.71 -6.73
N GLY A 16 -1.49 7.99 -7.02
CA GLY A 16 -1.26 8.52 -8.37
C GLY A 16 0.21 8.34 -8.78
N LYS A 17 0.52 8.49 -10.08
CA LYS A 17 1.91 8.47 -10.56
C LYS A 17 2.79 9.49 -9.84
N GLU A 18 2.23 10.64 -9.48
CA GLU A 18 2.90 11.70 -8.72
C GLU A 18 3.22 11.25 -7.29
N ASN A 19 2.26 10.64 -6.59
CA ASN A 19 2.50 10.07 -5.26
C ASN A 19 3.61 9.01 -5.27
N LEU A 20 3.68 8.18 -6.31
CA LEU A 20 4.74 7.18 -6.44
C LEU A 20 6.10 7.81 -6.73
N ARG A 21 6.15 8.92 -7.49
CA ARG A 21 7.38 9.68 -7.71
C ARG A 21 7.85 10.36 -6.43
N GLU A 22 6.94 10.96 -5.68
CA GLU A 22 7.26 11.55 -4.38
C GLU A 22 7.74 10.47 -3.40
N LEU A 23 7.06 9.33 -3.35
CA LEU A 23 7.51 8.18 -2.54
C LEU A 23 8.91 7.70 -2.96
N ALA A 24 9.18 7.59 -4.26
CA ALA A 24 10.49 7.17 -4.79
C ALA A 24 11.63 8.15 -4.47
N GLY A 25 11.32 9.44 -4.32
CA GLY A 25 12.29 10.47 -3.95
C GLY A 25 12.66 10.50 -2.47
N GLN A 26 11.95 9.75 -1.62
CA GLN A 26 12.14 9.76 -0.17
C GLN A 26 12.96 8.56 0.29
N SER A 27 13.95 8.80 1.16
CA SER A 27 14.81 7.76 1.72
C SER A 27 14.15 6.96 2.85
N VAL A 28 13.09 7.51 3.46
CA VAL A 28 12.38 6.91 4.58
C VAL A 28 10.90 6.84 4.25
N TRP A 29 10.33 5.63 4.36
CA TRP A 29 8.90 5.40 4.26
C TRP A 29 8.34 5.05 5.64
N CYS A 30 7.30 5.76 6.04
CA CYS A 30 6.59 5.50 7.29
C CYS A 30 5.31 4.74 7.01
N MET A 31 4.97 3.79 7.86
CA MET A 31 3.89 2.85 7.58
C MET A 31 2.95 2.77 8.75
N ASP A 32 1.66 2.71 8.45
CA ASP A 32 0.63 2.54 9.46
C ASP A 32 -0.45 1.58 8.95
N GLY A 33 -1.10 0.89 9.89
CA GLY A 33 -2.19 -0.01 9.58
C GLY A 33 -3.25 -0.09 10.67
N PRO A 34 -3.83 1.01 11.15
CA PRO A 34 -4.72 0.97 12.30
C PRO A 34 -6.18 0.75 11.91
N PHE A 35 -6.55 0.99 10.64
CA PHE A 35 -7.94 0.95 10.19
C PHE A 35 -8.43 -0.50 10.05
N LYS A 36 -9.22 -0.92 11.04
CA LYS A 36 -9.93 -2.19 11.06
C LYS A 36 -11.32 -2.11 10.41
N ILE A 37 -11.86 -0.90 10.21
CA ILE A 37 -13.11 -0.70 9.48
C ILE A 37 -12.77 -0.71 8.00
N VAL A 38 -12.95 -1.86 7.38
CA VAL A 38 -12.76 -2.09 5.95
C VAL A 38 -13.91 -2.94 5.41
N PRO A 39 -14.16 -2.95 4.09
CA PRO A 39 -15.17 -3.83 3.51
C PRO A 39 -14.90 -5.29 3.90
N GLU A 40 -15.95 -6.10 4.01
CA GLU A 40 -15.93 -7.49 4.54
C GLU A 40 -14.84 -8.38 3.91
N TRP A 41 -14.50 -8.14 2.65
CA TRP A 41 -13.48 -8.89 1.92
C TRP A 41 -12.04 -8.59 2.33
N TYR A 42 -11.80 -7.51 3.08
CA TYR A 42 -10.48 -7.06 3.48
C TYR A 42 -10.32 -7.15 4.99
N GLN A 43 -9.08 -7.33 5.43
CA GLN A 43 -8.73 -7.42 6.85
C GLN A 43 -8.17 -6.09 7.37
N GLN A 44 -7.53 -5.28 6.51
CA GLN A 44 -6.88 -4.04 6.90
C GLN A 44 -6.81 -3.04 5.74
N LEU A 45 -6.88 -1.75 6.08
CA LEU A 45 -6.36 -0.69 5.23
C LEU A 45 -4.97 -0.31 5.76
N PHE A 46 -3.98 -0.45 4.90
CA PHE A 46 -2.59 -0.15 5.15
C PHE A 46 -2.20 1.14 4.43
N THR A 47 -1.44 2.00 5.07
CA THR A 47 -1.05 3.31 4.53
C THR A 47 0.46 3.51 4.61
N ILE A 48 1.00 4.12 3.55
CA ILE A 48 2.41 4.46 3.43
C ILE A 48 2.50 5.96 3.30
N HIS A 49 3.36 6.52 4.13
CA HIS A 49 3.52 7.94 4.30
C HIS A 49 4.95 8.34 4.04
N VAL A 50 5.10 9.58 3.61
CA VAL A 50 6.37 10.27 3.59
C VAL A 50 6.36 11.34 4.66
N PHE A 51 7.55 11.67 5.16
CA PHE A 51 7.72 12.79 6.07
C PHE A 51 8.17 14.01 5.26
N ASN A 52 7.34 15.03 5.18
CA ASN A 52 7.63 16.25 4.45
C ASN A 52 7.24 17.48 5.28
N GLU A 53 8.11 18.48 5.37
CA GLU A 53 7.87 19.72 6.13
C GLU A 53 7.31 19.51 7.55
N SER A 54 7.86 18.54 8.29
CA SER A 54 7.37 18.16 9.64
C SER A 54 5.97 17.54 9.68
N LYS A 55 5.44 17.08 8.55
CA LYS A 55 4.13 16.44 8.42
C LYS A 55 4.29 15.02 7.89
N LEU A 56 3.46 14.13 8.41
CA LEU A 56 3.33 12.76 7.91
C LEU A 56 2.21 12.74 6.86
N ILE A 57 2.56 12.56 5.59
CA ILE A 57 1.63 12.66 4.47
C ILE A 57 1.39 11.26 3.88
N PRO A 58 0.16 10.72 3.91
CA PRO A 58 -0.16 9.44 3.29
C PRO A 58 -0.18 9.56 1.76
N LEU A 59 0.68 8.80 1.08
CA LEU A 59 0.79 8.80 -0.38
C LEU A 59 0.18 7.57 -1.03
N VAL A 60 0.21 6.44 -0.33
CA VAL A 60 -0.26 5.15 -0.85
C VAL A 60 -1.17 4.48 0.17
N TYR A 61 -2.30 3.99 -0.32
CA TYR A 61 -3.27 3.20 0.44
C TYR A 61 -3.34 1.80 -0.16
N SER A 62 -3.32 0.76 0.66
CA SER A 62 -3.42 -0.64 0.23
C SER A 62 -4.45 -1.39 1.08
N LEU A 63 -5.45 -1.96 0.42
CA LEU A 63 -6.39 -2.88 1.07
C LEU A 63 -5.81 -4.28 1.06
N THR A 64 -5.68 -4.88 2.24
CA THR A 64 -5.07 -6.21 2.40
C THR A 64 -6.13 -7.23 2.80
N VAL A 65 -6.03 -8.42 2.21
CA VAL A 65 -6.91 -9.56 2.52
C VAL A 65 -6.33 -10.44 3.65
N ARG A 66 -5.05 -10.24 4.00
CA ARG A 66 -4.34 -10.94 5.06
C ARG A 66 -3.46 -9.96 5.84
N LYS A 67 -3.19 -10.27 7.10
CA LYS A 67 -2.29 -9.52 8.00
C LYS A 67 -1.08 -10.37 8.36
N ASP A 68 -0.36 -10.81 7.33
CA ASP A 68 0.84 -11.64 7.49
C ASP A 68 2.06 -10.97 6.84
N VAL A 69 3.25 -11.40 7.26
CA VAL A 69 4.52 -10.83 6.80
C VAL A 69 4.66 -10.93 5.28
N ILE A 70 4.21 -12.04 4.69
CA ILE A 70 4.31 -12.28 3.24
C ILE A 70 3.48 -11.26 2.47
N CYS A 71 2.24 -10.98 2.91
CA CYS A 71 1.38 -9.98 2.28
C CYS A 71 2.01 -8.58 2.34
N TYR A 72 2.69 -8.23 3.43
CA TYR A 72 3.40 -6.96 3.49
C TYR A 72 4.58 -6.94 2.52
N CYS A 73 5.43 -7.99 2.50
CA CYS A 73 6.52 -8.13 1.54
C CYS A 73 6.05 -7.97 0.08
N GLU A 74 4.95 -8.63 -0.30
CA GLU A 74 4.36 -8.50 -1.65
C GLU A 74 4.01 -7.04 -2.00
N ILE A 75 3.49 -6.27 -1.03
CA ILE A 75 3.16 -4.85 -1.21
C ILE A 75 4.44 -4.04 -1.42
N PHE A 76 5.48 -4.27 -0.62
CA PHE A 76 6.76 -3.59 -0.75
C PHE A 76 7.42 -3.88 -2.08
N ASP A 77 7.53 -5.14 -2.48
CA ASP A 77 8.18 -5.53 -3.74
C ASP A 77 7.46 -4.87 -4.93
N THR A 78 6.13 -4.87 -4.89
CA THR A 78 5.31 -4.20 -5.91
C THR A 78 5.60 -2.70 -5.96
N LEU A 79 5.75 -2.04 -4.81
CA LEU A 79 6.03 -0.61 -4.75
C LEU A 79 7.43 -0.26 -5.18
N THR A 80 8.43 -1.03 -4.77
CA THR A 80 9.83 -0.86 -5.18
C THR A 80 9.96 -0.97 -6.70
N VAL A 81 9.33 -1.98 -7.31
CA VAL A 81 9.33 -2.13 -8.78
C VAL A 81 8.66 -0.93 -9.46
N LYS A 82 7.53 -0.46 -8.94
CA LYS A 82 6.82 0.71 -9.50
C LYS A 82 7.60 2.01 -9.33
N ALA A 83 8.24 2.21 -8.18
CA ALA A 83 9.08 3.37 -7.90
C ALA A 83 10.31 3.38 -8.80
N ALA A 84 10.99 2.24 -8.95
CA ALA A 84 12.14 2.10 -9.83
C ALA A 84 11.81 2.37 -11.30
N ALA A 85 10.61 1.99 -11.76
CA ALA A 85 10.14 2.26 -13.12
C ALA A 85 9.81 3.74 -13.40
N LEU A 86 9.81 4.60 -12.38
CA LEU A 86 9.52 6.04 -12.49
C LEU A 86 10.77 6.91 -12.40
N GLY A 87 11.94 6.30 -12.15
CA GLY A 87 13.26 6.94 -12.18
C GLY A 87 13.74 7.24 -13.59
#